data_AF-A0A7J9ATW8-F1
#
_entry.id   AF-A0A7J9ATW8-F1
#
_cell.length_a   1.000
_cell.length_b   1.000
_cell.length_c   1.000
_cell.angle_alpha   90.00
_cell.angle_beta   90.00
_cell.angle_gamma   90.00
#
_symmetry.space_group_name_H-M   'P 1'
#
loop_
_entity.id
_entity.type
_entity.pdbx_description
1 polymer ?
#
loop_
_entity_poly.entity_id
_entity_poly.type
_entity_poly.pdbx_seq_one_letter_code
_entity_poly.pdbx_strand_id
1 'polypeptide(L)'
;MATIYHLATLMLFCFIQLSFSELVQEQPLVLKYHNGPLLKGKITVNLIWYGKFTPIQRSIIVDFINSLSSDKATTVPSTSSWWKITEKYKGGSSTLAVGKQILLENYPLGKFLKNPHLPALASKFNGVDTINVILTSKDVAVEGFCMRCGTHGSTRVGRGPVRGTYIWVGNSETQCPGQCAWPFHQPIYGPQTPPLVAPNGDVGVDGMIINLATLLGNTVTNPFNNGYFQGPANAPLEAVSA
;
A
#
# COMPACT_ATOMS: atom_id res chain seq x y z
N MET A 1 9.84 6.42 66.05
CA MET A 1 8.99 6.26 64.85
C MET A 1 9.28 7.35 63.81
N ALA A 2 10.54 7.58 63.43
CA ALA A 2 10.92 8.59 62.44
C ALA A 2 11.89 8.04 61.37
N THR A 3 12.57 6.94 61.66
CA THR A 3 13.52 6.26 60.76
C THR A 3 12.88 5.39 59.69
N ILE A 4 11.60 5.00 59.85
CA ILE A 4 10.90 4.13 58.89
C ILE A 4 10.36 4.92 57.68
N TYR A 5 10.09 6.23 57.84
CA TYR A 5 9.54 7.08 56.78
C TYR A 5 10.59 7.57 55.76
N HIS A 6 11.89 7.55 56.12
CA HIS A 6 12.97 7.91 55.19
C HIS A 6 13.33 6.79 54.21
N LEU A 7 13.09 5.52 54.58
CA LEU A 7 13.30 4.39 53.65
C LEU A 7 12.19 4.30 52.58
N ALA A 8 10.97 4.71 52.93
CA ALA A 8 9.82 4.67 52.02
C ALA A 8 9.88 5.76 50.93
N THR A 9 10.49 6.92 51.21
CA THR A 9 10.65 8.00 50.22
C THR A 9 11.79 7.74 49.24
N LEU A 10 12.79 6.92 49.60
CA LEU A 10 13.87 6.54 48.67
C LEU A 10 13.43 5.46 47.67
N MET A 11 12.45 4.61 48.02
CA MET A 11 11.91 3.58 47.11
C MET A 11 10.90 4.11 46.09
N LEU A 12 10.33 5.30 46.28
CA LEU A 12 9.37 5.88 45.33
C LEU A 12 10.03 6.54 44.12
N PHE A 13 11.32 6.88 44.19
CA PHE A 13 12.06 7.48 43.06
C PHE A 13 12.66 6.45 42.09
N CYS A 14 12.63 5.14 42.41
CA CYS A 14 13.18 4.09 41.54
C CYS A 14 12.21 3.56 40.48
N PHE A 15 10.94 3.99 40.48
CA PHE A 15 9.92 3.50 39.53
C PHE A 15 9.55 4.50 38.43
N ILE A 16 10.33 5.56 38.22
CA ILE A 16 10.26 6.31 36.97
C ILE A 16 10.96 5.45 35.92
N GLN A 17 10.22 4.55 35.29
CA GLN A 17 10.65 3.89 34.07
C GLN A 17 10.86 4.99 33.02
N LEU A 18 12.11 5.40 32.85
CA LEU A 18 12.56 6.08 31.65
C LEU A 18 12.21 5.17 30.48
N SER A 19 11.12 5.47 29.79
CA SER A 19 10.83 4.89 28.48
C SER A 19 11.94 5.35 27.55
N PHE A 20 12.92 4.49 27.31
CA PHE A 20 13.87 4.71 26.24
C PHE A 20 13.09 4.59 24.93
N SER A 21 12.97 5.70 24.20
CA SER A 21 12.80 5.62 22.75
C SER A 21 14.08 5.01 22.21
N GLU A 22 14.13 3.68 22.12
CA GLU A 22 15.22 2.97 21.48
C GLU A 22 15.14 3.31 20.00
N LEU A 23 16.12 4.09 19.53
CA LEU A 23 16.29 4.35 18.11
C LEU A 23 16.76 3.03 17.52
N VAL A 24 15.81 2.22 17.03
CA VAL A 24 16.11 1.00 16.28
C VAL A 24 17.10 1.39 15.20
N GLN A 25 18.34 0.91 15.32
CA GLN A 25 19.35 1.14 14.30
C GLN A 25 18.85 0.42 13.06
N GLU A 26 18.29 1.19 12.12
CA GLU A 26 17.79 0.70 10.85
C GLU A 26 18.96 -0.03 10.17
N GLN A 27 18.93 -1.37 10.16
CA GLN A 27 19.85 -2.11 9.33
C GLN A 27 19.58 -1.63 7.91
N PRO A 28 20.60 -1.19 7.14
CA PRO A 28 20.39 -0.80 5.77
C PRO A 28 19.90 -2.04 5.03
N LEU A 29 18.59 -2.12 4.84
CA LEU A 29 17.96 -3.23 4.17
C LEU A 29 18.22 -3.06 2.69
N VAL A 30 19.39 -3.53 2.26
CA VAL A 30 19.76 -3.50 0.85
C VAL A 30 18.98 -4.60 0.15
N LEU A 31 17.79 -4.26 -0.35
CA LEU A 31 17.00 -5.20 -1.14
C LEU A 31 17.85 -5.77 -2.28
N LYS A 32 17.90 -7.10 -2.36
CA LYS A 32 18.69 -7.77 -3.40
C LYS A 32 17.98 -7.56 -4.73
N TYR A 33 18.75 -7.13 -5.73
CA TYR A 33 18.28 -7.08 -7.11
C TYR A 33 18.53 -8.42 -7.79
N HIS A 34 17.48 -9.01 -8.38
CA HIS A 34 17.51 -10.32 -9.02
C HIS A 34 17.52 -10.23 -10.55
N ASN A 35 17.98 -9.10 -11.09
CA ASN A 35 18.20 -8.84 -12.52
C ASN A 35 16.97 -8.89 -13.43
N GLY A 36 15.76 -8.92 -12.86
CA GLY A 36 14.51 -8.83 -13.60
C GLY A 36 14.14 -7.42 -14.04
N PRO A 37 13.12 -7.28 -14.90
CA PRO A 37 12.68 -5.98 -15.38
C PRO A 37 12.05 -5.16 -14.24
N LEU A 38 12.14 -3.83 -14.38
CA LEU A 38 11.56 -2.84 -13.47
C LEU A 38 10.65 -1.92 -14.29
N LEU A 39 9.65 -1.29 -13.67
CA LEU A 39 8.83 -0.29 -14.36
C LEU A 39 9.46 1.08 -14.15
N LYS A 40 10.01 1.66 -15.22
CA LYS A 40 10.72 2.95 -15.24
C LYS A 40 10.19 3.84 -16.36
N GLY A 41 10.47 5.14 -16.26
CA GLY A 41 9.92 6.14 -17.18
C GLY A 41 8.47 6.47 -16.85
N LYS A 42 7.65 6.70 -17.89
CA LYS A 42 6.24 7.06 -17.73
C LYS A 42 5.35 5.81 -17.71
N ILE A 43 4.64 5.62 -16.62
CA ILE A 43 3.80 4.45 -16.37
C ILE A 43 2.34 4.90 -16.27
N THR A 44 1.47 4.22 -17.01
CA THR A 44 0.04 4.53 -16.98
C THR A 44 -0.67 3.68 -15.93
N VAL A 45 -1.38 4.31 -15.01
CA VAL A 45 -2.16 3.64 -13.96
C VAL A 45 -3.64 3.64 -14.36
N ASN A 46 -4.15 2.50 -14.81
CA ASN A 46 -5.58 2.36 -15.13
C ASN A 46 -6.35 1.91 -13.90
N LEU A 47 -7.55 2.46 -13.68
CA LEU A 47 -8.36 2.17 -12.50
C LEU A 47 -9.62 1.38 -12.86
N ILE A 48 -9.85 0.28 -12.14
CA ILE A 48 -11.03 -0.57 -12.24
C ILE A 48 -11.77 -0.46 -10.92
N TRP A 49 -12.82 0.33 -10.90
CA TRP A 49 -13.69 0.56 -9.73
C TRP A 49 -14.73 -0.55 -9.69
N TYR A 50 -14.52 -1.57 -8.85
CA TYR A 50 -15.42 -2.71 -8.73
C TYR A 50 -16.37 -2.51 -7.54
N GLY A 51 -17.64 -2.26 -7.85
CA GLY A 51 -18.66 -1.87 -6.88
C GLY A 51 -18.81 -0.35 -6.73
N LYS A 52 -19.47 0.09 -5.66
CA LYS A 52 -19.91 1.49 -5.51
C LYS A 52 -18.90 2.34 -4.75
N PHE A 53 -18.36 3.34 -5.43
CA PHE A 53 -17.51 4.38 -4.85
C PHE A 53 -18.18 5.74 -5.07
N THR A 54 -18.18 6.59 -4.04
CA THR A 54 -18.69 7.96 -4.21
C THR A 54 -17.73 8.78 -5.09
N PRO A 55 -18.19 9.88 -5.72
CA PRO A 55 -17.30 10.78 -6.45
C PRO A 55 -16.10 11.27 -5.62
N ILE A 56 -16.32 11.54 -4.32
CA ILE A 56 -15.27 11.98 -3.38
C ILE A 56 -14.25 10.87 -3.14
N GLN A 57 -14.71 9.63 -2.91
CA GLN A 57 -13.79 8.49 -2.72
C GLN A 57 -12.91 8.28 -3.95
N ARG A 58 -13.48 8.43 -5.16
CA ARG A 58 -12.71 8.32 -6.40
C ARG A 58 -11.71 9.46 -6.56
N SER A 59 -12.09 10.71 -6.25
CA SER A 59 -11.18 11.85 -6.38
C SER A 59 -9.97 11.72 -5.45
N ILE A 60 -10.18 11.30 -4.19
CA ILE A 60 -9.07 11.10 -3.23
C ILE A 60 -8.00 10.16 -3.80
N ILE A 61 -8.39 9.01 -4.34
CA ILE A 61 -7.45 8.02 -4.89
C ILE A 61 -6.79 8.53 -6.18
N VAL A 62 -7.53 9.19 -7.06
CA VAL A 62 -6.99 9.78 -8.30
C VAL A 62 -5.98 10.89 -7.99
N ASP A 63 -6.32 11.76 -7.04
CA ASP A 63 -5.46 12.87 -6.61
C ASP A 63 -4.20 12.35 -5.92
N PHE A 64 -4.31 11.30 -5.10
CA PHE A 64 -3.14 10.62 -4.54
C PHE A 64 -2.18 10.13 -5.63
N ILE A 65 -2.67 9.40 -6.63
CA ILE A 65 -1.82 8.88 -7.71
C ILE A 65 -1.14 10.03 -8.47
N ASN A 66 -1.89 11.08 -8.80
CA ASN A 66 -1.33 12.25 -9.48
C ASN A 66 -0.30 12.99 -8.61
N SER A 67 -0.46 12.99 -7.30
CA SER A 67 0.45 13.65 -6.35
C SER A 67 1.83 12.98 -6.30
N LEU A 68 1.94 11.68 -6.58
CA LEU A 68 3.21 10.92 -6.54
C LEU A 68 4.24 11.43 -7.57
N SER A 69 3.79 11.96 -8.70
CA SER A 69 4.66 12.46 -9.78
C SER A 69 4.54 13.97 -10.00
N SER A 70 4.10 14.71 -8.98
CA SER A 70 4.01 16.16 -9.04
C SER A 70 5.37 16.81 -8.80
N ASP A 71 5.81 17.62 -9.77
CA ASP A 71 7.00 18.47 -9.64
C ASP A 71 6.75 19.72 -8.77
N LYS A 72 5.51 19.97 -8.35
CA LYS A 72 5.09 21.17 -7.62
C LYS A 72 5.26 21.07 -6.10
N ALA A 73 6.00 20.10 -5.58
CA ALA A 73 6.22 19.99 -4.15
C ALA A 73 7.11 21.14 -3.65
N THR A 74 6.47 22.19 -3.14
CA THR A 74 7.13 23.37 -2.56
C THR A 74 7.47 23.17 -1.08
N THR A 75 6.89 22.16 -0.43
CA THR A 75 7.12 21.81 0.98
C THR A 75 7.45 20.33 1.13
N VAL A 76 8.33 20.02 2.08
CA VAL A 76 8.71 18.64 2.46
C VAL A 76 8.30 18.45 3.92
N PRO A 77 7.66 17.33 4.31
CA PRO A 77 7.40 16.13 3.49
C PRO A 77 6.22 16.27 2.53
N SER A 78 6.29 15.57 1.39
CA SER A 78 5.22 15.44 0.39
C SER A 78 5.20 14.05 -0.25
N THR A 79 4.06 13.65 -0.84
CA THR A 79 3.91 12.35 -1.52
C THR A 79 4.89 12.18 -2.68
N SER A 80 5.16 13.22 -3.47
CA SER A 80 6.18 13.15 -4.53
C SER A 80 7.61 13.04 -3.98
N SER A 81 7.93 13.73 -2.88
CA SER A 81 9.24 13.57 -2.24
C SER A 81 9.46 12.14 -1.69
N TRP A 82 8.41 11.53 -1.15
CA TRP A 82 8.43 10.11 -0.75
C TRP A 82 8.57 9.19 -1.96
N TRP A 83 7.80 9.45 -3.03
CA TRP A 83 7.84 8.63 -4.25
C TRP A 83 9.21 8.64 -4.94
N LYS A 84 9.94 9.76 -4.86
CA LYS A 84 11.33 9.88 -5.36
C LYS A 84 12.31 8.87 -4.75
N ILE A 85 11.97 8.24 -3.62
CA ILE A 85 12.77 7.14 -3.06
C ILE A 85 12.87 5.97 -4.07
N THR A 86 11.84 5.75 -4.90
CA THR A 86 11.85 4.72 -5.95
C THR A 86 12.92 4.95 -7.03
N GLU A 87 13.45 6.17 -7.15
CA GLU A 87 14.52 6.52 -8.09
C GLU A 87 15.89 5.97 -7.65
N LYS A 88 16.05 5.62 -6.37
CA LYS A 88 17.27 4.99 -5.84
C LYS A 88 17.46 3.55 -6.36
N TYR A 89 16.41 2.93 -6.89
CA TYR A 89 16.46 1.62 -7.52
C TYR A 89 16.93 1.73 -8.98
N LYS A 90 17.61 0.69 -9.49
CA LYS A 90 18.21 0.69 -10.85
C LYS A 90 17.23 1.14 -11.92
N GLY A 91 17.69 1.94 -12.88
CA GLY A 91 16.90 2.35 -14.05
C GLY A 91 16.20 3.71 -13.93
N GLY A 92 16.46 4.47 -12.86
CA GLY A 92 16.04 5.88 -12.75
C GLY A 92 14.61 6.06 -12.24
N SER A 93 13.94 7.11 -12.70
CA SER A 93 12.64 7.51 -12.18
C SER A 93 11.45 6.73 -12.74
N SER A 94 10.40 6.62 -11.93
CA SER A 94 9.11 6.05 -12.31
C SER A 94 8.07 7.16 -12.13
N THR A 95 7.51 7.67 -13.23
CA THR A 95 6.45 8.70 -13.18
C THR A 95 5.11 8.04 -13.45
N LEU A 96 4.14 8.25 -12.56
CA LEU A 96 2.81 7.69 -12.65
C LEU A 96 1.84 8.72 -13.20
N ALA A 97 1.00 8.30 -14.14
CA ALA A 97 -0.11 9.10 -14.64
C ALA A 97 -1.39 8.27 -14.65
N VAL A 98 -2.47 8.83 -14.12
CA VAL A 98 -3.79 8.19 -14.20
C VAL A 98 -4.21 8.08 -15.66
N GLY A 99 -4.56 6.87 -16.07
CA GLY A 99 -5.02 6.53 -17.41
C GLY A 99 -6.52 6.31 -17.45
N LYS A 100 -6.91 5.19 -18.07
CA LYS A 100 -8.32 4.82 -18.23
C LYS A 100 -8.95 4.47 -16.89
N GLN A 101 -10.22 4.80 -16.72
CA GLN A 101 -11.02 4.40 -15.58
C GLN A 101 -12.27 3.66 -16.05
N ILE A 102 -12.62 2.56 -15.40
CA ILE A 102 -13.86 1.82 -15.65
C ILE A 102 -14.62 1.61 -14.35
N LEU A 103 -15.94 1.78 -14.44
CA LEU A 103 -16.88 1.66 -13.33
C LEU A 103 -17.68 0.37 -13.51
N LEU A 104 -17.57 -0.53 -12.55
CA LEU A 104 -18.26 -1.82 -12.52
C LEU A 104 -19.20 -1.88 -11.31
N GLU A 105 -20.12 -0.92 -11.25
CA GLU A 105 -21.08 -0.75 -10.14
C GLU A 105 -22.18 -1.81 -10.12
N ASN A 106 -22.33 -2.57 -11.22
CA ASN A 106 -23.29 -3.67 -11.35
C ASN A 106 -22.75 -5.02 -10.87
N TYR A 107 -21.55 -5.08 -10.31
CA TYR A 107 -20.91 -6.29 -9.78
C TYR A 107 -20.94 -7.47 -10.78
N PRO A 108 -20.31 -7.36 -11.96
CA PRO A 108 -20.46 -8.32 -13.06
C PRO A 108 -19.97 -9.74 -12.74
N LEU A 109 -19.18 -9.92 -11.68
CA LEU A 109 -18.72 -11.22 -11.17
C LEU A 109 -19.27 -11.53 -9.76
N GLY A 110 -20.30 -10.79 -9.32
CA GLY A 110 -20.85 -10.87 -7.97
C GLY A 110 -20.05 -10.08 -6.93
N LYS A 111 -20.51 -10.08 -5.67
CA LYS A 111 -19.85 -9.40 -4.55
C LYS A 111 -18.76 -10.23 -3.85
N PHE A 112 -18.54 -11.47 -4.30
CA PHE A 112 -17.48 -12.34 -3.81
C PHE A 112 -16.54 -12.68 -4.95
N LEU A 113 -15.31 -12.16 -4.90
CA LEU A 113 -14.29 -12.40 -5.92
C LEU A 113 -13.27 -13.42 -5.44
N LYS A 114 -12.96 -14.38 -6.32
CA LYS A 114 -11.84 -15.32 -6.12
C LYS A 114 -10.58 -14.75 -6.74
N ASN A 115 -9.42 -15.25 -6.33
CA ASN A 115 -8.12 -14.78 -6.83
C ASN A 115 -8.00 -14.76 -8.37
N PRO A 116 -8.50 -15.75 -9.13
CA PRO A 116 -8.46 -15.69 -10.60
C PRO A 116 -9.28 -14.56 -11.24
N HIS A 117 -10.26 -13.99 -10.52
CA HIS A 117 -11.05 -12.86 -11.02
C HIS A 117 -10.21 -11.58 -11.11
N LEU A 118 -9.21 -11.39 -10.24
CA LEU A 118 -8.37 -10.19 -10.21
C LEU A 118 -7.57 -9.99 -11.51
N PRO A 119 -6.75 -10.97 -11.98
CA PRO A 119 -6.06 -10.84 -13.26
C PRO A 119 -7.02 -10.80 -14.44
N ALA A 120 -8.17 -11.49 -14.38
CA ALA A 120 -9.19 -11.42 -15.41
C ALA A 120 -9.78 -10.01 -15.56
N LEU A 121 -10.08 -9.33 -14.45
CA LEU A 121 -10.51 -7.93 -14.44
C LEU A 121 -9.40 -7.01 -14.98
N ALA A 122 -8.15 -7.23 -14.56
CA ALA A 122 -7.00 -6.43 -14.99
C ALA A 122 -6.79 -6.47 -16.51
N SER A 123 -6.97 -7.65 -17.11
CA SER A 123 -6.74 -7.89 -18.54
C SER A 123 -7.66 -7.12 -19.50
N LYS A 124 -8.70 -6.44 -18.98
CA LYS A 124 -9.54 -5.52 -19.76
C LYS A 124 -8.75 -4.37 -20.35
N PHE A 125 -7.65 -3.97 -19.71
CA PHE A 125 -6.73 -2.98 -20.21
C PHE A 125 -5.39 -3.64 -20.52
N ASN A 126 -5.01 -3.61 -21.80
CA ASN A 126 -3.76 -4.18 -22.27
C ASN A 126 -2.83 -3.05 -22.71
N GLY A 127 -1.62 -3.02 -22.17
CA GLY A 127 -0.60 -2.05 -22.54
C GLY A 127 0.76 -2.40 -21.94
N VAL A 128 1.82 -2.04 -22.65
CA VAL A 128 3.18 -2.00 -22.11
C VAL A 128 3.29 -0.81 -21.16
N ASP A 129 4.10 -0.92 -20.10
CA ASP A 129 4.29 0.14 -19.09
C ASP A 129 2.98 0.61 -18.43
N THR A 130 2.10 -0.36 -18.14
CA THR A 130 0.83 -0.10 -17.46
C THR A 130 0.70 -0.89 -16.16
N ILE A 131 0.05 -0.26 -15.18
CA ILE A 131 -0.41 -0.87 -13.94
C ILE A 131 -1.94 -0.79 -13.92
N ASN A 132 -2.60 -1.94 -13.94
CA ASN A 132 -4.06 -2.02 -13.86
C ASN A 132 -4.47 -2.23 -12.39
N VAL A 133 -5.05 -1.22 -11.76
CA VAL A 133 -5.43 -1.24 -10.34
C VAL A 133 -6.91 -1.59 -10.21
N ILE A 134 -7.21 -2.70 -9.57
CA ILE A 134 -8.56 -3.12 -9.18
C ILE A 134 -8.83 -2.60 -7.76
N LEU A 135 -9.82 -1.74 -7.62
CA LEU A 135 -10.26 -1.17 -6.36
C LEU A 135 -11.64 -1.74 -6.05
N THR A 136 -11.76 -2.53 -4.97
CA THR A 136 -13.06 -3.12 -4.58
C THR A 136 -13.72 -2.31 -3.48
N SER A 137 -15.01 -1.99 -3.64
CA SER A 137 -15.79 -1.24 -2.65
C SER A 137 -15.97 -2.03 -1.36
N LYS A 138 -16.37 -1.34 -0.28
CA LYS A 138 -16.45 -1.90 1.08
C LYS A 138 -17.33 -3.15 1.21
N ASP A 139 -18.32 -3.28 0.34
CA ASP A 139 -19.29 -4.37 0.30
C ASP A 139 -18.89 -5.54 -0.61
N VAL A 140 -17.65 -5.57 -1.08
CA VAL A 140 -17.11 -6.65 -1.93
C VAL A 140 -16.09 -7.45 -1.13
N ALA A 141 -16.35 -8.75 -0.99
CA ALA A 141 -15.41 -9.70 -0.41
C ALA A 141 -14.47 -10.24 -1.49
N VAL A 142 -13.20 -10.38 -1.15
CA VAL A 142 -12.19 -10.99 -2.02
C VAL A 142 -11.48 -12.11 -1.25
N GLU A 143 -11.19 -13.21 -1.92
CA GLU A 143 -10.48 -14.34 -1.35
C GLU A 143 -9.14 -13.92 -0.71
N GLY A 144 -9.02 -14.15 0.61
CA GLY A 144 -7.85 -13.76 1.40
C GLY A 144 -7.82 -12.29 1.82
N PHE A 145 -8.87 -11.50 1.53
CA PHE A 145 -8.99 -10.17 2.12
C PHE A 145 -9.00 -10.27 3.65
N CYS A 146 -8.44 -9.28 4.34
CA CYS A 146 -8.18 -9.26 5.79
C CYS A 146 -7.02 -10.11 6.28
N MET A 147 -6.53 -11.07 5.47
CA MET A 147 -5.18 -11.64 5.65
C MET A 147 -4.13 -10.85 4.87
N ARG A 148 -4.57 -10.20 3.79
CA ARG A 148 -3.85 -9.19 3.03
C ARG A 148 -4.82 -8.10 2.63
N CYS A 149 -4.34 -6.87 2.56
CA CYS A 149 -5.14 -5.70 2.23
C CYS A 149 -5.12 -5.35 0.73
N GLY A 150 -4.24 -6.03 0.00
CA GLY A 150 -4.11 -5.95 -1.44
C GLY A 150 -3.14 -7.01 -1.97
N THR A 151 -2.81 -6.92 -3.25
CA THR A 151 -1.74 -7.70 -3.89
C THR A 151 -1.32 -7.00 -5.18
N HIS A 152 -0.13 -7.33 -5.66
CA HIS A 152 0.29 -7.00 -7.02
C HIS A 152 0.75 -8.26 -7.73
N GLY A 153 0.75 -8.21 -9.06
CA GLY A 153 1.23 -9.32 -9.87
C GLY A 153 1.29 -8.95 -11.34
N SER A 154 1.54 -9.96 -12.17
CA SER A 154 1.61 -9.78 -13.62
C SER A 154 0.77 -10.80 -14.36
N THR A 155 0.27 -10.37 -15.52
CA THR A 155 -0.52 -11.20 -16.44
C THR A 155 0.10 -11.13 -17.82
N ARG A 156 0.13 -12.26 -18.53
CA ARG A 156 0.50 -12.26 -19.95
C ARG A 156 -0.52 -11.43 -20.73
N VAL A 157 -0.02 -10.55 -21.59
CA VAL A 157 -0.82 -9.76 -22.52
C VAL A 157 -0.84 -10.49 -23.86
N GLY A 158 -2.00 -11.05 -24.21
CA GLY A 158 -2.15 -11.88 -25.41
C GLY A 158 -1.34 -13.18 -25.37
N ARG A 159 -0.85 -13.62 -26.53
CA ARG A 159 -0.04 -14.86 -26.68
C ARG A 159 1.48 -14.63 -26.60
N GLY A 160 1.91 -13.39 -26.38
CA GLY A 160 3.33 -13.00 -26.40
C GLY A 160 4.02 -13.03 -25.03
N PRO A 161 5.32 -12.71 -24.99
CA PRO A 161 6.08 -12.60 -23.74
C PRO A 161 5.75 -11.33 -22.94
N VAL A 162 5.01 -10.39 -23.54
CA VAL A 162 4.59 -9.13 -22.91
C VAL A 162 3.73 -9.43 -21.69
N ARG A 163 4.09 -8.84 -20.56
CA ARG A 163 3.34 -8.96 -19.32
C ARG A 163 2.88 -7.57 -18.89
N GLY A 164 1.59 -7.42 -18.66
CA GLY A 164 1.01 -6.28 -17.96
C GLY A 164 1.10 -6.53 -16.46
N THR A 165 1.10 -5.47 -15.68
CA THR A 165 1.05 -5.57 -14.21
C THR A 165 -0.33 -5.19 -13.70
N TYR A 166 -0.69 -5.73 -12.55
CA TYR A 166 -1.93 -5.39 -11.88
C TYR A 166 -1.72 -5.26 -10.38
N ILE A 167 -2.57 -4.44 -9.76
CA ILE A 167 -2.69 -4.29 -8.32
C ILE A 167 -4.16 -4.54 -7.96
N TRP A 168 -4.42 -5.15 -6.82
CA TRP A 168 -5.72 -5.10 -6.18
C TRP A 168 -5.59 -4.50 -4.79
N VAL A 169 -6.52 -3.62 -4.40
CA VAL A 169 -6.68 -3.09 -3.05
C VAL A 169 -8.16 -3.15 -2.67
N GLY A 170 -8.45 -3.64 -1.46
CA GLY A 170 -9.81 -3.70 -0.93
C GLY A 170 -10.11 -2.56 0.04
N ASN A 171 -11.31 -1.98 -0.05
CA ASN A 171 -11.82 -1.08 0.99
C ASN A 171 -12.20 -1.90 2.23
N SER A 172 -11.50 -1.67 3.34
CA SER A 172 -11.63 -2.48 4.55
C SER A 172 -12.69 -1.99 5.54
N GLU A 173 -13.36 -0.86 5.25
CA GLU A 173 -14.28 -0.15 6.15
C GLU A 173 -15.28 -1.08 6.88
N THR A 174 -15.80 -2.10 6.20
CA THR A 174 -16.83 -3.01 6.76
C THR A 174 -16.38 -4.46 7.01
N GLN A 175 -15.13 -4.82 6.68
CA GLN A 175 -14.67 -6.23 6.76
C GLN A 175 -13.50 -6.42 7.73
N CYS A 176 -12.57 -5.46 7.82
CA CYS A 176 -11.39 -5.55 8.69
C CYS A 176 -10.62 -4.22 8.79
N PRO A 177 -11.25 -3.13 9.23
CA PRO A 177 -10.59 -1.83 9.26
C PRO A 177 -9.37 -1.84 10.21
N GLY A 178 -9.42 -2.62 11.29
CA GLY A 178 -8.28 -2.81 12.21
C GLY A 178 -7.11 -3.64 11.67
N GLN A 179 -7.17 -4.14 10.44
CA GLN A 179 -6.02 -4.78 9.77
C GLN A 179 -5.47 -3.91 8.64
N CYS A 180 -6.35 -3.24 7.89
CA CYS A 180 -6.00 -2.61 6.63
C CYS A 180 -6.12 -1.09 6.62
N ALA A 181 -6.59 -0.48 7.70
CA ALA A 181 -6.72 0.98 7.83
C ALA A 181 -5.92 1.55 9.00
N TRP A 182 -4.99 0.81 9.61
CA TRP A 182 -4.01 1.39 10.53
C TRP A 182 -3.15 2.44 9.78
N PRO A 183 -2.91 3.64 10.34
CA PRO A 183 -3.19 4.10 11.70
C PRO A 183 -4.53 4.82 11.91
N PHE A 184 -5.44 4.82 10.93
CA PHE A 184 -6.73 5.51 10.97
C PHE A 184 -7.86 4.70 11.60
N HIS A 185 -7.61 3.45 11.94
CA HIS A 185 -8.49 2.60 12.73
C HIS A 185 -7.68 1.80 13.74
N GLN A 186 -8.25 1.50 14.91
CA GLN A 186 -7.58 0.76 15.98
C GLN A 186 -7.16 -0.63 15.47
N PRO A 187 -5.90 -1.05 15.69
CA PRO A 187 -5.39 -2.28 15.12
C PRO A 187 -5.76 -3.46 16.04
N ILE A 188 -5.94 -4.64 15.46
CA ILE A 188 -6.29 -5.86 16.23
C ILE A 188 -5.13 -6.26 17.17
N TYR A 189 -3.89 -6.00 16.75
CA TYR A 189 -2.67 -6.28 17.51
C TYR A 189 -1.71 -5.10 17.41
N GLY A 190 -0.75 -5.00 18.33
CA GLY A 190 0.21 -3.87 18.38
C GLY A 190 -0.24 -2.73 19.30
N PRO A 191 0.33 -1.52 19.15
CA PRO A 191 0.03 -0.38 20.01
C PRO A 191 -1.47 -0.05 20.03
N GLN A 192 -2.07 -0.06 21.21
CA GLN A 192 -3.49 0.23 21.42
C GLN A 192 -3.77 1.72 21.66
N THR A 193 -2.88 2.59 21.14
CA THR A 193 -3.09 4.03 21.20
C THR A 193 -4.29 4.43 20.35
N PRO A 194 -5.01 5.52 20.71
CA PRO A 194 -6.11 6.02 19.89
C PRO A 194 -5.71 6.18 18.42
N PRO A 195 -6.56 5.79 17.45
CA PRO A 195 -6.26 5.95 16.04
C PRO A 195 -6.03 7.41 15.65
N LEU A 196 -5.20 7.61 14.64
CA LEU A 196 -5.03 8.92 14.03
C LEU A 196 -6.28 9.29 13.21
N VAL A 197 -6.49 10.59 13.03
CA VAL A 197 -7.57 11.07 12.18
C VAL A 197 -7.24 10.79 10.72
N ALA A 198 -8.17 10.15 10.02
CA ALA A 198 -8.13 9.94 8.57
C ALA A 198 -8.01 11.29 7.85
N PRO A 199 -6.91 11.56 7.08
CA PRO A 199 -6.67 12.87 6.46
C PRO A 199 -7.78 13.35 5.54
N ASN A 200 -8.51 12.42 4.90
CA ASN A 200 -9.64 12.74 4.03
C ASN A 200 -10.99 12.52 4.71
N GLY A 201 -11.01 12.18 6.00
CA GLY A 201 -12.22 11.87 6.76
C GLY A 201 -12.90 10.54 6.38
N ASP A 202 -12.26 9.72 5.55
CA ASP A 202 -12.75 8.40 5.12
C ASP A 202 -11.72 7.32 5.47
N VAL A 203 -11.92 6.65 6.60
CA VAL A 203 -11.02 5.61 7.12
C VAL A 203 -10.81 4.48 6.10
N GLY A 204 -11.86 4.11 5.36
CA GLY A 204 -11.80 3.04 4.38
C GLY A 204 -10.89 3.41 3.22
N VAL A 205 -11.11 4.59 2.63
CA VAL A 205 -10.31 5.09 1.50
C VAL A 205 -8.89 5.45 1.94
N ASP A 206 -8.69 6.06 3.10
CA ASP A 206 -7.35 6.39 3.59
C ASP A 206 -6.54 5.13 3.90
N GLY A 207 -7.19 4.07 4.39
CA GLY A 207 -6.59 2.74 4.44
C GLY A 207 -6.22 2.19 3.06
N MET A 208 -7.08 2.37 2.05
CA MET A 208 -6.74 2.01 0.67
C MET A 208 -5.54 2.79 0.14
N ILE A 209 -5.39 4.08 0.47
CA ILE A 209 -4.26 4.91 0.04
C ILE A 209 -2.94 4.33 0.55
N ILE A 210 -2.85 3.94 1.82
CA ILE A 210 -1.64 3.32 2.39
C ILE A 210 -1.28 2.05 1.61
N ASN A 211 -2.25 1.16 1.44
CA ASN A 211 -2.02 -0.11 0.75
C ASN A 211 -1.68 0.09 -0.74
N LEU A 212 -2.32 1.05 -1.40
CA LEU A 212 -2.04 1.40 -2.78
C LEU A 212 -0.63 1.99 -2.93
N ALA A 213 -0.19 2.85 -2.00
CA ALA A 213 1.16 3.40 -1.97
C ALA A 213 2.21 2.28 -1.90
N THR A 214 2.04 1.36 -0.94
CA THR A 214 2.91 0.19 -0.77
C THR A 214 2.98 -0.64 -2.04
N LEU A 215 1.82 -1.00 -2.59
CA LEU A 215 1.75 -1.87 -3.76
C LEU A 215 2.26 -1.19 -5.04
N LEU A 216 2.08 0.12 -5.21
CA LEU A 216 2.67 0.86 -6.32
C LEU A 216 4.20 0.84 -6.24
N GLY A 217 4.78 1.12 -5.07
CA GLY A 217 6.23 1.08 -4.86
C GLY A 217 6.81 -0.32 -5.10
N ASN A 218 6.13 -1.35 -4.61
CA ASN A 218 6.50 -2.74 -4.86
C ASN A 218 6.38 -3.12 -6.34
N THR A 219 5.30 -2.70 -7.02
CA THR A 219 5.09 -3.03 -8.43
C THR A 219 6.14 -2.38 -9.33
N VAL A 220 6.56 -1.14 -9.06
CA VAL A 220 7.58 -0.50 -9.91
C VAL A 220 8.99 -1.06 -9.69
N THR A 221 9.26 -1.63 -8.51
CA THR A 221 10.56 -2.19 -8.13
C THR A 221 10.65 -3.72 -8.27
N ASN A 222 9.51 -4.42 -8.36
CA ASN A 222 9.43 -5.86 -8.52
C ASN A 222 8.20 -6.32 -9.35
N PRO A 223 7.97 -5.80 -10.56
CA PRO A 223 6.72 -6.03 -11.31
C PRO A 223 6.45 -7.50 -11.68
N PHE A 224 7.49 -8.31 -11.76
CA PHE A 224 7.43 -9.68 -12.27
C PHE A 224 8.03 -10.72 -11.30
N ASN A 225 8.14 -10.36 -10.02
CA ASN A 225 8.70 -11.21 -8.95
C ASN A 225 10.16 -11.64 -9.17
N ASN A 226 10.94 -10.82 -9.89
CA ASN A 226 12.37 -11.03 -10.14
C ASN A 226 13.17 -9.72 -10.15
N GLY A 227 12.61 -8.61 -9.65
CA GLY A 227 13.26 -7.31 -9.47
C GLY A 227 13.96 -7.20 -8.11
N TYR A 228 13.51 -6.30 -7.24
CA TYR A 228 14.05 -6.11 -5.90
C TYR A 228 13.22 -6.80 -4.81
N PHE A 229 13.81 -7.74 -4.09
CA PHE A 229 13.19 -8.34 -2.90
C PHE A 229 14.20 -9.10 -2.02
N GLN A 230 13.79 -9.38 -0.79
CA GLN A 230 14.48 -10.27 0.16
C GLN A 230 13.54 -11.35 0.70
N GLY A 231 14.10 -12.36 1.36
CA GLY A 231 13.34 -13.49 1.88
C GLY A 231 12.97 -14.53 0.80
N PRO A 232 12.12 -15.51 1.16
CA PRO A 232 11.72 -16.57 0.25
C PRO A 232 10.77 -16.04 -0.83
N ALA A 233 10.85 -16.58 -2.04
CA ALA A 233 10.09 -16.08 -3.20
C ALA A 233 8.55 -16.20 -3.07
N ASN A 234 8.07 -17.04 -2.15
CA ASN A 234 6.63 -17.20 -1.87
C ASN A 234 6.10 -16.21 -0.82
N ALA A 235 6.98 -15.46 -0.13
CA ALA A 235 6.63 -14.40 0.82
C ALA A 235 7.76 -13.35 0.89
N PRO A 236 8.05 -12.65 -0.23
CA PRO A 236 9.16 -11.71 -0.29
C PRO A 236 8.86 -10.41 0.47
N LEU A 237 9.91 -9.86 1.07
CA LEU A 237 9.93 -8.47 1.52
C LEU A 237 10.41 -7.58 0.36
N GLU A 238 9.58 -6.62 -0.06
CA GLU A 238 9.80 -5.71 -1.19
C GLU A 238 9.92 -4.24 -0.76
N ALA A 239 10.23 -3.34 -1.68
CA ALA A 239 10.61 -1.93 -1.45
C ALA A 239 9.89 -1.16 -0.33
N VAL A 240 8.58 -1.34 -0.15
CA VAL A 240 7.80 -0.59 0.85
C VAL A 240 7.31 -1.50 2.01
N SER A 241 7.51 -2.81 1.89
CA SER A 241 7.09 -3.83 2.87
C SER A 241 8.23 -4.42 3.68
N ALA A 242 9.46 -4.02 3.38
CA ALA A 242 10.70 -4.62 3.86
C ALA A 242 11.30 -3.82 5.02
#